data_AF-A0A3A5HBX1-F1
#
_entry.id   AF-A0A3A5HBX1-F1
#
_cell.length_a   1.000
_cell.length_b   1.000
_cell.length_c   1.000
_cell.angle_alpha   90.00
_cell.angle_beta   90.00
_cell.angle_gamma   90.00
#
_symmetry.space_group_name_H-M   'P 1'
#
loop_
_entity.id
_entity.type
_entity.pdbx_description
1 polymer ?
#
loop_
_entity_poly.entity_id
_entity_poly.type
_entity_poly.pdbx_seq_one_letter_code
_entity_poly.pdbx_strand_id
1 'polypeptide(L)' 'MTIHQIDQNAATRAGSSPATRAATEVSKRTDSQVRHARELVSLFDRHRELRGVSAMADFFDDAVRWTA' A
#
# COMPACT_ATOMS: atom_id res chain seq x y z
N MET A 1 -1.67 -30.74 -12.63
CA MET A 1 -1.57 -31.40 -11.30
C MET A 1 -1.31 -30.31 -10.26
N THR A 2 -2.37 -29.61 -9.83
CA THR A 2 -2.31 -28.35 -9.04
C THR A 2 -3.47 -28.26 -8.04
N ILE A 3 -3.89 -29.39 -7.47
CA ILE A 3 -5.10 -29.47 -6.62
C ILE A 3 -4.77 -29.49 -5.11
N HIS A 4 -3.52 -29.75 -4.70
CA HIS A 4 -3.15 -29.87 -3.28
C HIS A 4 -3.01 -28.55 -2.51
N GLN A 5 -2.92 -27.40 -3.19
CA GLN A 5 -2.53 -26.14 -2.55
C GLN A 5 -3.70 -25.42 -1.86
N ILE A 6 -4.94 -25.67 -2.29
CA ILE A 6 -6.13 -25.02 -1.70
C ILE A 6 -6.47 -25.64 -0.34
N ASP A 7 -6.34 -26.97 -0.22
CA ASP A 7 -6.64 -27.71 1.01
C ASP A 7 -5.65 -27.38 2.14
N GLN A 8 -4.35 -27.32 1.79
CA GLN A 8 -3.28 -26.97 2.74
C GLN A 8 -3.46 -25.56 3.32
N ASN A 9 -3.88 -24.58 2.51
CA ASN A 9 -4.16 -23.23 2.99
C ASN A 9 -5.35 -23.16 3.95
N ALA A 10 -6.35 -24.03 3.79
CA ALA A 10 -7.50 -24.10 4.69
C ALA A 10 -7.09 -24.70 6.05
N ALA A 11 -6.28 -25.77 6.06
CA ALA A 11 -5.73 -26.36 7.27
C ALA A 11 -4.81 -25.38 8.04
N THR A 12 -3.97 -24.61 7.34
CA THR A 12 -3.12 -23.58 7.97
C THR A 12 -3.92 -22.42 8.54
N ARG A 13 -5.02 -22.00 7.89
CA ARG A 13 -5.92 -20.95 8.44
C ARG A 13 -6.68 -21.42 9.68
N ALA A 14 -7.00 -22.70 9.78
CA ALA A 14 -7.65 -23.27 10.96
C ALA A 14 -6.73 -23.32 12.19
N GLY A 15 -5.41 -23.48 11.98
CA GLY A 15 -4.40 -23.46 13.05
C GLY A 15 -3.90 -22.06 13.45
N SER A 16 -4.15 -21.01 12.65
CA SER A 16 -3.73 -19.65 12.98
C SER A 16 -4.67 -19.00 14.00
N SER A 17 -4.13 -18.56 15.14
CA SER A 17 -4.89 -17.77 16.13
C SER A 17 -5.51 -16.51 15.48
N PRO A 18 -6.72 -16.06 15.88
CA PRO A 18 -7.34 -14.85 15.37
C PRO A 18 -6.44 -13.61 15.44
N ALA A 19 -5.60 -13.53 16.48
CA ALA A 19 -4.62 -12.46 16.66
C ALA A 19 -3.52 -12.49 15.58
N THR A 20 -3.01 -13.67 15.23
CA THR A 20 -2.03 -13.85 14.15
C THR A 20 -2.63 -13.46 12.80
N ARG A 21 -3.90 -13.83 12.57
CA ARG A 21 -4.61 -13.46 11.34
C ARG A 21 -4.79 -11.94 11.23
N ALA A 22 -5.25 -11.29 12.31
CA ALA A 22 -5.37 -9.84 12.35
C ALA A 22 -4.02 -9.14 12.09
N ALA A 23 -2.93 -9.62 12.69
CA ALA A 23 -1.59 -9.09 12.45
C ALA A 23 -1.16 -9.24 10.98
N THR A 24 -1.44 -10.38 10.35
CA THR A 24 -1.14 -10.58 8.91
C THR A 24 -1.96 -9.66 8.00
N GLU A 25 -3.23 -9.40 8.34
CA GLU A 25 -4.06 -8.48 7.55
C GLU A 25 -3.63 -7.02 7.72
N VAL A 26 -3.22 -6.62 8.92
CA VAL A 26 -2.62 -5.29 9.16
C VAL A 26 -1.32 -5.16 8.37
N SER A 27 -0.45 -6.17 8.40
CA SER A 27 0.81 -6.18 7.66
C SER A 27 0.61 -6.07 6.14
N LYS A 28 -0.33 -6.83 5.57
CA LYS A 28 -0.69 -6.70 4.14
C LYS A 28 -1.19 -5.29 3.79
N ARG A 29 -1.95 -4.67 4.69
CA ARG A 29 -2.46 -3.31 4.51
C ARG A 29 -1.32 -2.29 4.56
N THR A 30 -0.43 -2.39 5.54
CA THR A 30 0.74 -1.49 5.65
C THR A 30 1.65 -1.63 4.44
N ASP A 31 1.89 -2.84 3.96
CA ASP A 31 2.71 -3.08 2.77
C ASP A 31 2.07 -2.47 1.52
N SER A 32 0.74 -2.55 1.41
CA SER A 32 -0.01 -1.93 0.32
C SER A 32 0.03 -0.41 0.39
N GLN A 33 -0.09 0.17 1.60
CA GLN A 33 0.04 1.61 1.82
C GLN A 33 1.45 2.10 1.48
N VAL A 34 2.50 1.36 1.85
CA VAL A 34 3.89 1.70 1.53
C VAL A 34 4.13 1.65 0.01
N ARG A 35 3.63 0.62 -0.70
CA ARG A 35 3.71 0.58 -2.16
C ARG A 35 2.98 1.76 -2.80
N HIS A 36 1.78 2.06 -2.32
CA HIS A 36 0.99 3.18 -2.81
C HIS A 36 1.67 4.53 -2.58
N ALA A 37 2.24 4.75 -1.39
CA ALA A 37 3.01 5.96 -1.09
C ALA A 37 4.22 6.11 -2.02
N ARG A 38 4.93 5.02 -2.35
CA ARG A 38 6.05 5.04 -3.30
C ARG A 38 5.59 5.39 -4.72
N GLU A 39 4.46 4.84 -5.17
CA GLU A 39 3.87 5.18 -6.47
C GLU A 39 3.48 6.65 -6.54
N LEU A 40 2.88 7.20 -5.47
CA LEU A 40 2.57 8.62 -5.36
C LEU A 40 3.82 9.49 -5.39
N VAL A 41 4.88 9.13 -4.67
CA VAL A 41 6.16 9.87 -4.73
C VAL A 41 6.74 9.86 -6.14
N SER A 42 6.75 8.72 -6.83
CA SER A 42 7.22 8.64 -8.23
C SER A 42 6.33 9.44 -9.19
N LEU A 43 5.03 9.49 -8.94
CA LEU A 43 4.09 10.30 -9.69
C LEU A 43 4.36 11.79 -9.46
N PHE A 44 4.57 12.23 -8.21
CA PHE A 44 4.92 13.61 -7.88
C PHE A 44 6.30 14.03 -8.40
N ASP A 45 7.28 13.13 -8.42
CA ASP A 45 8.59 13.40 -9.00
C ASP A 45 8.47 13.67 -10.51
N ARG A 46 7.68 12.85 -11.22
CA ARG A 46 7.35 13.10 -12.64
C ARG A 46 6.53 14.38 -12.85
N HIS A 47 5.64 14.72 -11.91
CA HIS A 47 4.84 15.95 -11.97
C HIS A 47 5.53 17.17 -11.35
N ARG A 48 6.77 17.04 -10.86
CA ARG A 48 7.57 18.19 -10.41
C ARG A 48 7.76 19.20 -11.54
N GLU A 49 7.77 18.70 -12.78
CA GLU A 49 7.79 19.49 -14.01
C GLU A 49 6.47 20.23 -14.28
N LEU A 50 5.36 19.87 -13.63
CA LEU A 50 4.04 20.51 -13.75
C LEU A 50 3.71 21.47 -12.60
N ARG A 51 4.64 21.71 -11.67
CA ARG A 51 4.48 22.75 -10.63
C ARG A 51 4.27 24.11 -11.29
N GLY A 52 3.24 24.83 -10.89
CA GLY A 52 2.82 26.08 -11.52
C GLY A 52 2.09 25.94 -12.87
N VAL A 53 1.94 24.73 -13.41
CA VAL A 53 1.13 24.44 -14.61
C VAL A 53 -0.24 23.85 -14.23
N SER A 54 -0.28 23.06 -13.15
CA SER A 54 -1.51 22.46 -12.64
C SER A 54 -1.71 22.78 -11.16
N ALA A 55 -2.79 23.50 -10.85
CA ALA A 55 -3.18 23.81 -9.48
C ALA A 55 -3.34 22.57 -8.57
N MET A 56 -3.63 21.41 -9.16
CA MET A 56 -3.71 20.13 -8.43
C MET A 56 -2.32 19.68 -7.95
N ALA A 57 -1.28 19.83 -8.78
CA ALA A 57 0.08 19.46 -8.42
C ALA A 57 0.63 20.38 -7.32
N ASP A 58 0.33 21.68 -7.39
CA ASP A 58 0.70 22.66 -6.36
C ASP A 58 -0.01 22.37 -5.02
N PHE A 59 -1.29 22.00 -5.06
CA PHE A 59 -2.05 21.63 -3.85
C PHE A 59 -1.46 20.40 -3.14
N PHE A 60 -1.09 19.36 -3.89
CA PHE A 60 -0.49 18.17 -3.29
C PHE A 60 0.91 18.43 -2.73
N ASP A 61 1.72 19.28 -3.38
CA ASP A 61 3.02 19.69 -2.85
C ASP A 61 2.87 20.44 -1.51
N ASP A 62 1.92 21.37 -1.45
CA ASP A 62 1.61 22.06 -0.20
C ASP A 62 1.15 21.06 0.88
N ALA A 63 0.24 20.14 0.55
CA ALA A 63 -0.21 19.13 1.51
C ALA A 63 0.94 18.27 2.04
N VAL A 64 1.87 17.83 1.18
CA VAL A 64 3.05 17.05 1.61
C VAL A 64 3.98 17.90 2.48
N ARG A 65 4.24 19.16 2.12
CA ARG A 65 5.12 20.08 2.87
C ARG A 65 4.68 20.27 4.32
N TRP A 66 3.37 20.26 4.60
CA TRP A 66 2.84 20.41 5.96
C TRP A 66 2.77 19.10 6.77
N THR A 67 2.97 17.95 6.12
CA THR A 67 2.94 16.62 6.79
C THR A 67 4.32 16.06 7.15
N ALA A 68 5.39 16.65 6.63
CA ALA A 68 6.78 16.34 6.97
C ALA A 68 7.24 17.15 8.19
#